data_AF-F2CSJ4-F1
#
_entry.id   AF-F2CSJ4-F1
#
_cell.length_a   1.000
_cell.length_b   1.000
_cell.length_c   1.000
_cell.angle_alpha   90.00
_cell.angle_beta   90.00
_cell.angle_gamma   90.00
#
_symmetry.space_group_name_H-M   'P 1'
#
loop_
_entity.id
_entity.type
_entity.pdbx_description
1 polymer ?
#
loop_
_entity_poly.entity_id
_entity_poly.type
_entity_poly.pdbx_seq_one_letter_code
_entity_poly.pdbx_strand_id
1 'polypeptide(L)'
;MRGSLRVEYELWTNSNDECGPKCDMLMHFLKEFKGAAQLLEKGGYSQFTPHYITWYCPQAFVVSKQCKSQCINHGRYCAPDPEQDFSTGYDGKDVVVENLRQLCVFNVANVIKKPWIWWDYVTDFHIRCPMKDKKYNKKCAETVIKSLGLEVKKIDKCMGDPNDDSDHPLLKMEQDSQIGKGSRGDVTILPTLVVNNRQYRGQLGRKAVLKAICAGFEETTEPNVCLSDDMETNECLSDNGGCWQDKAANVTACRDTFRGRVCECPTFNGVQFKGDGYNNCEPAGPGKCLINHGGCWHETRNRKTFSACQESGERNCKCPAGFRGDGVKKCHDIDECKERKACQCPECSCRDTWGGYDCTCSGDLLYIKEHDTCISKTAVKAKEAWAAVCGILVALVIVAAGGYVVYKYRLRSYMDSEIRAIMAQYMPLDSQGEVPNDSHEGHPLAH
;
A
#
# COMPACT_ATOMS: atom_id res chain seq x y z
N MET A 1 0.62 -24.26 -0.84
CA MET A 1 0.73 -23.40 -2.04
C MET A 1 0.61 -21.99 -1.53
N ARG A 2 1.63 -21.12 -1.66
CA ARG A 2 1.46 -19.70 -1.35
C ARG A 2 0.41 -19.17 -2.33
N GLY A 3 -0.72 -18.69 -1.82
CA GLY A 3 -1.73 -18.03 -2.64
C GLY A 3 -1.07 -16.90 -3.42
N SER A 4 -1.22 -16.92 -4.74
CA SER A 4 -0.91 -15.72 -5.51
C SER A 4 -2.04 -14.74 -5.24
N LEU A 5 -1.71 -13.53 -4.78
CA LEU A 5 -2.65 -12.39 -4.70
C LEU A 5 -3.31 -12.07 -6.05
N ARG A 6 -2.79 -12.65 -7.14
CA ARG A 6 -3.22 -12.44 -8.51
C ARG A 6 -3.60 -13.76 -9.16
N VAL A 7 -4.78 -13.80 -9.78
CA VAL A 7 -5.26 -14.97 -10.53
C VAL A 7 -4.74 -14.93 -11.96
N GLU A 8 -4.17 -16.04 -12.44
CA GLU A 8 -3.72 -16.16 -13.83
C GLU A 8 -4.77 -16.95 -14.62
N TYR A 9 -5.19 -16.40 -15.75
CA TYR A 9 -6.14 -17.09 -16.61
C TYR A 9 -5.82 -16.89 -18.09
N GLU A 10 -6.17 -17.91 -18.86
CA GLU A 10 -5.89 -18.00 -20.29
C GLU A 10 -7.18 -18.26 -21.05
N LEU A 11 -7.29 -17.70 -22.26
CA LEU A 11 -8.35 -18.03 -23.20
C LEU A 11 -7.74 -18.57 -24.49
N TRP A 12 -7.94 -19.86 -24.73
CA TRP A 12 -7.63 -20.53 -25.97
C TRP A 12 -8.81 -20.37 -26.93
N THR A 13 -8.56 -19.70 -28.05
CA THR A 13 -9.60 -19.27 -28.99
C THR A 13 -9.11 -19.29 -30.46
N ASN A 14 -9.99 -18.90 -31.38
CA ASN A 14 -9.68 -18.66 -32.78
C ASN A 14 -10.31 -17.34 -33.24
N SER A 15 -9.73 -16.69 -34.26
CA SER A 15 -10.25 -15.47 -34.87
C SER A 15 -11.30 -15.73 -35.97
N ASN A 16 -11.53 -16.99 -36.34
CA ASN A 16 -12.60 -17.41 -37.24
C ASN A 16 -13.98 -16.97 -36.71
N ASP A 17 -14.83 -16.40 -37.57
CA ASP A 17 -16.21 -16.03 -37.27
C ASP A 17 -17.28 -16.74 -38.12
N GLU A 18 -16.91 -17.68 -39.00
CA GLU A 18 -17.80 -18.45 -39.87
C GLU A 18 -17.89 -19.94 -39.50
N CYS A 19 -17.72 -20.30 -38.22
CA CYS A 19 -17.89 -21.69 -37.75
C CYS A 19 -19.28 -22.00 -37.13
N GLY A 20 -20.30 -21.21 -37.49
CA GLY A 20 -21.67 -21.35 -37.00
C GLY A 20 -21.81 -21.08 -35.50
N PRO A 21 -22.72 -21.78 -34.79
CA PRO A 21 -23.08 -21.46 -33.39
C PRO A 21 -21.92 -21.45 -32.39
N LYS A 22 -20.82 -22.16 -32.69
CA LYS A 22 -19.62 -22.18 -31.85
C LYS A 22 -18.90 -20.82 -31.85
N CYS A 23 -18.77 -20.21 -33.03
CA CYS A 23 -18.17 -18.90 -33.20
C CYS A 23 -19.07 -17.84 -32.58
N ASP A 24 -20.39 -17.90 -32.83
CA ASP A 24 -21.35 -16.96 -32.24
C ASP A 24 -21.31 -16.96 -30.70
N MET A 25 -21.24 -18.14 -30.08
CA MET A 25 -21.13 -18.29 -28.62
C MET A 25 -19.85 -17.66 -28.08
N LEU A 26 -18.72 -17.91 -28.73
CA LEU A 26 -17.44 -17.32 -28.35
C LEU A 26 -17.47 -15.80 -28.46
N MET A 27 -18.01 -15.26 -29.55
CA MET A 27 -18.09 -13.82 -29.78
C MET A 27 -19.01 -13.12 -28.78
N HIS A 28 -20.14 -13.75 -28.45
CA HIS A 28 -21.01 -13.31 -27.37
C HIS A 28 -20.26 -13.27 -26.03
N PHE A 29 -19.52 -14.33 -25.70
CA PHE A 29 -18.72 -14.39 -24.48
C PHE A 29 -17.66 -13.28 -24.44
N LEU A 30 -16.88 -13.08 -25.51
CA LEU A 30 -15.86 -12.02 -25.57
C LEU A 30 -16.48 -10.64 -25.32
N LYS A 31 -17.62 -10.36 -25.94
CA LYS A 31 -18.35 -9.09 -25.78
C LYS A 31 -18.85 -8.87 -24.35
N GLU A 32 -19.45 -9.88 -23.74
CA GLU A 32 -19.99 -9.76 -22.38
C GLU A 32 -18.89 -9.74 -21.31
N PHE A 33 -17.84 -10.53 -21.48
CA PHE A 33 -16.80 -10.71 -20.48
C PHE A 33 -15.74 -9.60 -20.50
N LYS A 34 -15.55 -8.94 -21.65
CA LYS A 34 -14.62 -7.81 -21.84
C LYS A 34 -14.63 -6.82 -20.67
N GLY A 35 -15.79 -6.34 -20.23
CA GLY A 35 -15.86 -5.36 -19.14
C GLY A 35 -15.28 -5.89 -17.82
N ALA A 36 -15.58 -7.14 -17.47
CA ALA A 36 -15.05 -7.79 -16.27
C ALA A 36 -13.54 -8.02 -16.37
N ALA A 37 -13.06 -8.49 -17.52
CA ALA A 37 -11.64 -8.69 -17.79
C ALA A 37 -10.84 -7.37 -17.66
N GLN A 38 -11.33 -6.30 -18.30
CA GLN A 38 -10.69 -4.99 -18.24
C GLN A 38 -10.62 -4.44 -16.79
N LEU A 39 -11.65 -4.67 -15.97
CA LEU A 39 -11.64 -4.26 -14.56
C LEU A 39 -10.60 -5.03 -13.75
N LEU A 40 -10.55 -6.35 -13.92
CA LEU A 40 -9.59 -7.21 -13.22
C LEU A 40 -8.14 -6.91 -13.61
N GLU A 41 -7.87 -6.70 -14.90
CA GLU A 41 -6.53 -6.38 -15.42
C GLU A 41 -6.08 -4.97 -15.00
N LYS A 42 -6.94 -3.95 -15.15
CA LYS A 42 -6.62 -2.57 -14.73
C LYS A 42 -6.40 -2.45 -13.23
N GLY A 43 -7.13 -3.25 -12.44
CA GLY A 43 -6.96 -3.32 -10.99
C GLY A 43 -5.73 -4.13 -10.53
N GLY A 44 -5.03 -4.81 -11.45
CA GLY A 44 -3.87 -5.65 -11.11
C GLY A 44 -4.24 -6.96 -10.40
N TYR A 45 -5.53 -7.33 -10.36
CA TYR A 45 -6.03 -8.53 -9.69
C TYR A 45 -5.83 -9.81 -10.51
N SER A 46 -5.62 -9.68 -11.82
CA SER A 46 -5.44 -10.83 -12.70
C SER A 46 -4.33 -10.63 -13.74
N GLN A 47 -3.78 -11.73 -14.24
CA GLN A 47 -2.99 -11.75 -15.46
C GLN A 47 -3.68 -12.62 -16.50
N PHE A 48 -4.16 -11.97 -17.56
CA PHE A 48 -4.77 -12.61 -18.70
C PHE A 48 -3.73 -12.90 -19.80
N THR A 49 -3.85 -14.04 -20.49
CA THR A 49 -3.11 -14.33 -21.72
C THR A 49 -4.03 -14.97 -22.78
N PRO A 50 -4.18 -14.38 -23.99
CA PRO A 50 -4.88 -15.01 -25.09
C PRO A 50 -3.98 -16.02 -25.79
N HIS A 51 -4.55 -17.15 -26.20
CA HIS A 51 -3.87 -18.20 -26.94
C HIS A 51 -4.68 -18.65 -28.15
N TYR A 52 -3.97 -19.13 -29.17
CA TYR A 52 -4.54 -19.59 -30.42
C TYR A 52 -3.95 -20.94 -30.79
N ILE A 53 -4.82 -21.94 -30.97
CA ILE A 53 -4.36 -23.26 -31.44
C ILE A 53 -3.84 -23.11 -32.86
N THR A 54 -2.64 -23.64 -33.08
CA THR A 54 -2.08 -23.80 -34.42
C THR A 54 -1.82 -25.28 -34.67
N TRP A 55 -2.32 -25.76 -35.80
CA TRP A 55 -2.06 -27.12 -36.26
C TRP A 55 -0.80 -27.12 -37.13
N TYR A 56 -0.35 -28.30 -37.51
CA TYR A 56 0.71 -28.46 -38.48
C TYR A 56 0.28 -29.46 -39.55
N CYS A 57 0.87 -29.31 -40.72
CA CYS A 57 0.70 -30.19 -41.85
C CYS A 57 1.86 -31.19 -41.89
N PRO A 58 1.61 -32.51 -41.89
CA PRO A 58 2.67 -33.50 -41.95
C PRO A 58 3.52 -33.34 -43.22
N GLN A 59 4.83 -33.61 -43.11
CA GLN A 59 5.79 -33.41 -44.20
C GLN A 59 5.38 -34.05 -45.54
N ALA A 60 4.73 -35.22 -45.48
CA ALA A 60 4.23 -35.93 -46.67
C ALA A 60 3.16 -35.14 -47.46
N PHE A 61 2.48 -34.19 -46.84
CA PHE A 61 1.37 -33.43 -47.42
C PHE A 61 1.68 -31.95 -47.66
N VAL A 62 2.90 -31.48 -47.38
CA VAL A 62 3.26 -30.05 -47.49
C VAL A 62 3.04 -29.49 -48.89
N VAL A 63 3.24 -30.31 -49.92
CA VAL A 63 3.03 -29.89 -51.32
C VAL A 63 1.58 -29.91 -51.78
N SER A 64 0.67 -30.51 -50.99
CA SER A 64 -0.74 -30.64 -51.34
C SER A 64 -1.45 -29.28 -51.41
N LYS A 65 -2.51 -29.20 -52.22
CA LYS A 65 -3.32 -27.99 -52.33
C LYS A 65 -3.94 -27.61 -50.98
N GLN A 66 -4.42 -28.59 -50.23
CA GLN A 66 -5.04 -28.41 -48.92
C GLN A 66 -4.05 -27.83 -47.91
N CYS A 67 -2.83 -28.36 -47.85
CA CYS A 67 -1.82 -27.83 -46.94
C CYS A 67 -1.43 -26.38 -47.29
N LYS A 68 -1.24 -26.09 -48.58
CA LYS A 68 -0.90 -24.75 -49.07
C LYS A 68 -1.99 -23.72 -48.84
N SER A 69 -3.27 -24.12 -48.87
CA SER A 69 -4.36 -23.20 -48.56
C SER A 69 -4.49 -22.97 -47.06
N GLN A 70 -4.36 -24.00 -46.24
CA GLN A 70 -4.68 -23.91 -44.82
C GLN A 70 -3.51 -23.47 -43.91
N CYS A 71 -2.30 -23.40 -44.44
CA CYS A 71 -1.09 -23.19 -43.64
C CYS A 71 -0.20 -22.06 -44.15
N ILE A 72 0.57 -21.50 -43.22
CA ILE A 72 1.71 -20.62 -43.49
C ILE A 72 3.03 -21.32 -43.13
N ASN A 73 4.17 -20.71 -43.48
CA ASN A 73 5.53 -21.20 -43.23
C ASN A 73 5.70 -22.68 -43.63
N HIS A 74 5.33 -23.02 -44.87
CA HIS A 74 5.45 -24.37 -45.44
C HIS A 74 4.80 -25.48 -44.59
N GLY A 75 3.62 -25.21 -44.02
CA GLY A 75 2.85 -26.21 -43.30
C GLY A 75 3.13 -26.26 -41.80
N ARG A 76 3.98 -25.37 -41.26
CA ARG A 76 4.30 -25.35 -39.82
C ARG A 76 3.15 -24.87 -38.95
N TYR A 77 2.39 -23.89 -39.45
CA TYR A 77 1.29 -23.27 -38.71
C TYR A 77 0.05 -23.23 -39.59
N CYS A 78 -0.98 -23.94 -39.15
CA CYS A 78 -2.21 -24.15 -39.90
C CYS A 78 -3.44 -23.87 -39.03
N ALA A 79 -4.54 -23.51 -39.68
CA ALA A 79 -5.86 -23.50 -39.07
C ALA A 79 -6.82 -24.31 -39.94
N PRO A 80 -7.90 -24.89 -39.36
CA PRO A 80 -8.96 -25.47 -40.16
C PRO A 80 -9.65 -24.41 -41.01
N ASP A 81 -10.20 -24.85 -42.13
CA ASP A 81 -10.97 -24.02 -43.04
C ASP A 81 -12.18 -23.42 -42.32
N PRO A 82 -12.42 -22.10 -42.41
CA PRO A 82 -13.41 -21.43 -41.58
C PRO A 82 -14.83 -21.95 -41.84
N GLU A 83 -15.19 -22.08 -43.12
CA GLU A 83 -16.48 -22.53 -43.63
C GLU A 83 -16.57 -24.05 -43.84
N GLN A 84 -15.46 -24.78 -43.63
CA GLN A 84 -15.31 -26.20 -43.99
C GLN A 84 -15.51 -26.47 -45.49
N ASP A 85 -15.26 -25.46 -46.33
CA ASP A 85 -15.37 -25.51 -47.78
C ASP A 85 -14.11 -24.94 -48.44
N PHE A 86 -13.23 -25.83 -48.88
CA PHE A 86 -11.97 -25.47 -49.56
C PHE A 86 -12.12 -24.79 -50.94
N SER A 87 -13.35 -24.53 -51.40
CA SER A 87 -13.63 -23.96 -52.71
C SER A 87 -14.07 -22.49 -52.69
N THR A 88 -14.59 -22.00 -51.55
CA THR A 88 -15.12 -20.64 -51.41
C THR A 88 -14.78 -20.06 -50.05
N GLY A 89 -14.81 -18.74 -49.90
CA GLY A 89 -14.56 -18.09 -48.61
C GLY A 89 -13.07 -17.80 -48.36
N TYR A 90 -12.71 -17.81 -47.08
CA TYR A 90 -11.34 -17.58 -46.62
C TYR A 90 -10.63 -18.91 -46.38
N ASP A 91 -9.32 -18.94 -46.53
CA ASP A 91 -8.56 -20.15 -46.24
C ASP A 91 -8.09 -20.17 -44.77
N GLY A 92 -7.76 -21.34 -44.24
CA GLY A 92 -7.14 -21.47 -42.92
C GLY A 92 -5.87 -20.63 -42.74
N LYS A 93 -5.07 -20.39 -43.80
CA LYS A 93 -3.90 -19.50 -43.71
C LYS A 93 -4.29 -18.06 -43.33
N ASP A 94 -5.44 -17.57 -43.79
CA ASP A 94 -5.91 -16.22 -43.49
C ASP A 94 -6.26 -16.11 -42.00
N VAL A 95 -6.83 -17.19 -41.44
CA VAL A 95 -7.09 -17.32 -40.00
C VAL A 95 -5.80 -17.36 -39.19
N VAL A 96 -4.78 -18.09 -39.64
CA VAL A 96 -3.47 -18.10 -38.94
C VAL A 96 -2.83 -16.71 -38.95
N VAL A 97 -2.90 -15.99 -40.07
CA VAL A 97 -2.38 -14.63 -40.19
C VAL A 97 -3.08 -13.66 -39.23
N GLU A 98 -4.41 -13.77 -39.08
CA GLU A 98 -5.14 -12.92 -38.14
C GLU A 98 -4.95 -13.35 -36.67
N ASN A 99 -4.85 -14.65 -36.37
CA ASN A 99 -4.45 -15.14 -35.05
C ASN A 99 -3.08 -14.57 -34.64
N LEU A 100 -2.09 -14.61 -35.55
CA LEU A 100 -0.79 -14.00 -35.35
C LEU A 100 -0.90 -12.49 -35.12
N ARG A 101 -1.75 -11.79 -35.87
CA ARG A 101 -1.99 -10.36 -35.67
C ARG A 101 -2.55 -10.07 -34.28
N GLN A 102 -3.53 -10.85 -33.82
CA GLN A 102 -4.12 -10.70 -32.49
C GLN A 102 -3.11 -10.96 -31.37
N LEU A 103 -2.26 -11.97 -31.52
CA LEU A 103 -1.11 -12.21 -30.62
C LEU A 103 -0.15 -11.02 -30.60
N CYS A 104 0.16 -10.44 -31.76
CA CYS A 104 1.01 -9.26 -31.85
C CYS A 104 0.37 -8.01 -31.25
N VAL A 105 -0.95 -7.83 -31.39
CA VAL A 105 -1.70 -6.78 -30.71
C VAL A 105 -1.56 -6.92 -29.20
N PHE A 106 -1.74 -8.13 -28.67
CA PHE A 106 -1.55 -8.41 -27.24
C PHE A 106 -0.10 -8.15 -26.79
N ASN A 107 0.89 -8.60 -27.56
CA ASN A 107 2.31 -8.39 -27.25
C ASN A 107 2.67 -6.90 -27.19
N VAL A 108 2.26 -6.12 -28.19
CA VAL A 108 2.49 -4.67 -28.21
C VAL A 108 1.71 -3.96 -27.10
N ALA A 109 0.48 -4.38 -26.82
CA ALA A 109 -0.33 -3.87 -25.72
C ALA A 109 0.31 -4.12 -24.35
N ASN A 110 0.96 -5.28 -24.16
CA ASN A 110 1.75 -5.59 -22.95
C ASN A 110 2.95 -4.67 -22.78
N VAL A 111 3.70 -4.39 -23.86
CA VAL A 111 4.87 -3.50 -23.82
C VAL A 111 4.47 -2.09 -23.36
N ILE A 112 3.29 -1.61 -23.76
CA ILE A 112 2.76 -0.30 -23.32
C ILE A 112 1.97 -0.38 -21.99
N LYS A 113 2.01 -1.53 -21.29
CA LYS A 113 1.33 -1.79 -20.01
C LYS A 113 -0.20 -1.61 -20.06
N LYS A 114 -0.81 -1.96 -21.19
CA LYS A 114 -2.27 -1.92 -21.40
C LYS A 114 -2.77 -3.22 -22.06
N PRO A 115 -2.49 -4.41 -21.49
CA PRO A 115 -2.88 -5.71 -22.07
C PRO A 115 -4.36 -5.80 -22.44
N TRP A 116 -5.21 -5.16 -21.65
CA TRP A 116 -6.65 -5.14 -21.81
C TRP A 116 -7.17 -4.53 -23.13
N ILE A 117 -6.30 -3.86 -23.91
CA ILE A 117 -6.60 -3.38 -25.27
C ILE A 117 -6.86 -4.56 -26.22
N TRP A 118 -6.30 -5.74 -25.95
CA TRP A 118 -6.59 -6.93 -26.77
C TRP A 118 -8.09 -7.23 -26.80
N TRP A 119 -8.79 -7.10 -25.66
CA TRP A 119 -10.25 -7.27 -25.61
C TRP A 119 -10.98 -6.27 -26.49
N ASP A 120 -10.49 -5.03 -26.57
CA ASP A 120 -11.05 -4.04 -27.50
C ASP A 120 -10.81 -4.43 -28.94
N TYR A 121 -9.59 -4.86 -29.28
CA TYR A 121 -9.23 -5.26 -30.63
C TYR A 121 -10.06 -6.44 -31.13
N VAL A 122 -10.13 -7.55 -30.38
CA VAL A 122 -10.84 -8.74 -30.86
C VAL A 122 -12.34 -8.51 -30.97
N THR A 123 -12.95 -7.73 -30.07
CA THR A 123 -14.38 -7.38 -30.19
C THR A 123 -14.64 -6.46 -31.37
N ASP A 124 -13.80 -5.44 -31.57
CA ASP A 124 -14.00 -4.48 -32.66
C ASP A 124 -13.67 -5.07 -34.02
N PHE A 125 -12.64 -5.93 -34.09
CA PHE A 125 -12.28 -6.67 -35.30
C PHE A 125 -13.43 -7.56 -35.75
N HIS A 126 -14.01 -8.37 -34.85
CA HIS A 126 -15.14 -9.21 -35.21
C HIS A 126 -16.35 -8.40 -35.70
N ILE A 127 -16.66 -7.27 -35.06
CA ILE A 127 -17.79 -6.42 -35.46
C ILE A 127 -17.54 -5.72 -36.81
N ARG A 128 -16.32 -5.27 -37.07
CA ARG A 128 -16.02 -4.38 -38.22
C ARG A 128 -15.45 -5.12 -39.42
N CYS A 129 -14.85 -6.29 -39.21
CA CYS A 129 -14.12 -7.07 -40.20
C CYS A 129 -14.70 -8.48 -40.45
N PRO A 130 -16.03 -8.65 -40.58
CA PRO A 130 -16.61 -9.98 -40.70
C PRO A 130 -16.22 -10.65 -42.04
N MET A 131 -16.04 -11.97 -42.01
CA MET A 131 -15.77 -12.77 -43.21
C MET A 131 -16.92 -12.71 -44.22
N LYS A 132 -18.18 -12.76 -43.75
CA LYS A 132 -19.40 -12.55 -44.57
C LYS A 132 -19.36 -11.33 -45.49
N ASP A 133 -18.80 -10.21 -45.01
CA ASP A 133 -18.70 -8.97 -45.78
C ASP A 133 -17.42 -8.88 -46.63
N LYS A 134 -16.61 -9.94 -46.66
CA LYS A 134 -15.27 -9.96 -47.27
C LYS A 134 -14.33 -8.88 -46.68
N LYS A 135 -14.49 -8.57 -45.39
CA LYS A 135 -13.67 -7.57 -44.67
C LYS A 135 -12.58 -8.18 -43.79
N TYR A 136 -12.49 -9.51 -43.72
CA TYR A 136 -11.47 -10.23 -42.97
C TYR A 136 -10.09 -10.12 -43.65
N ASN A 137 -9.45 -8.97 -43.53
CA ASN A 137 -8.19 -8.68 -44.20
C ASN A 137 -7.35 -7.63 -43.46
N LYS A 138 -6.08 -7.51 -43.87
CA LYS A 138 -5.10 -6.57 -43.28
C LYS A 138 -5.60 -5.13 -43.23
N LYS A 139 -6.27 -4.63 -44.28
CA LYS A 139 -6.74 -3.24 -44.34
C LYS A 139 -7.80 -2.94 -43.27
N CYS A 140 -8.72 -3.87 -43.07
CA CYS A 140 -9.72 -3.73 -42.02
C CYS A 140 -9.08 -3.78 -40.64
N ALA A 141 -8.21 -4.77 -40.40
CA ALA A 141 -7.46 -4.92 -39.16
C ALA A 141 -6.68 -3.64 -38.77
N GLU A 142 -5.94 -3.06 -39.73
CA GLU A 142 -5.21 -1.80 -39.51
C GLU A 142 -6.10 -0.64 -39.10
N THR A 143 -7.32 -0.58 -39.63
CA THR A 143 -8.29 0.46 -39.28
C THR A 143 -8.72 0.32 -37.82
N VAL A 144 -8.94 -0.92 -37.36
CA VAL A 144 -9.23 -1.22 -35.95
C VAL A 144 -8.04 -0.87 -35.06
N ILE A 145 -6.83 -1.32 -35.40
CA ILE A 145 -5.58 -1.02 -34.68
C ILE A 145 -5.41 0.49 -34.49
N LYS A 146 -5.57 1.27 -35.57
CA LYS A 146 -5.48 2.74 -35.53
C LYS A 146 -6.53 3.36 -34.61
N SER A 147 -7.77 2.85 -34.65
CA SER A 147 -8.86 3.36 -33.79
C SER A 147 -8.61 3.13 -32.30
N LEU A 148 -7.78 2.14 -31.94
CA LEU A 148 -7.36 1.85 -30.57
C LEU A 148 -6.08 2.59 -30.15
N GLY A 149 -5.54 3.44 -31.02
CA GLY A 149 -4.31 4.21 -30.75
C GLY A 149 -3.03 3.38 -30.76
N LEU A 150 -3.04 2.19 -31.38
CA LEU A 150 -1.85 1.36 -31.54
C LEU A 150 -1.12 1.68 -32.85
N GLU A 151 0.21 1.55 -32.82
CA GLU A 151 1.04 1.76 -34.01
C GLU A 151 1.08 0.51 -34.89
N VAL A 152 0.47 0.60 -36.09
CA VAL A 152 0.47 -0.49 -37.08
C VAL A 152 1.88 -1.00 -37.39
N LYS A 153 2.87 -0.10 -37.48
CA LYS A 153 4.27 -0.48 -37.76
C LYS A 153 4.86 -1.43 -36.71
N LYS A 154 4.49 -1.26 -35.43
CA LYS A 154 4.96 -2.15 -34.34
C LYS A 154 4.31 -3.53 -34.45
N ILE A 155 3.05 -3.58 -34.84
CA ILE A 155 2.32 -4.83 -35.09
C ILE A 155 2.90 -5.55 -36.31
N ASP A 156 3.07 -4.86 -37.43
CA ASP A 156 3.68 -5.44 -38.64
C ASP A 156 5.10 -5.96 -38.37
N LYS A 157 5.90 -5.23 -37.59
CA LYS A 157 7.23 -5.70 -37.16
C LYS A 157 7.15 -6.96 -36.29
N CYS A 158 6.14 -7.07 -35.44
CA CYS A 158 5.92 -8.27 -34.62
C CYS A 158 5.49 -9.47 -35.46
N MET A 159 4.64 -9.26 -36.47
CA MET A 159 4.15 -10.33 -37.35
C MET A 159 5.23 -10.86 -38.30
N GLY A 160 6.19 -10.02 -38.70
CA GLY A 160 7.19 -10.38 -39.69
C GLY A 160 6.58 -10.67 -41.06
N ASP A 161 7.25 -11.52 -41.85
CA ASP A 161 6.69 -12.06 -43.09
C ASP A 161 6.04 -13.43 -42.81
N PRO A 162 4.71 -13.55 -42.91
CA PRO A 162 4.01 -14.82 -42.71
C PRO A 162 4.33 -15.88 -43.77
N ASN A 163 5.06 -15.57 -44.83
CA ASN A 163 5.44 -16.55 -45.85
C ASN A 163 6.88 -17.04 -45.69
N ASP A 164 7.64 -16.48 -44.73
CA ASP A 164 9.00 -16.91 -44.47
C ASP A 164 9.03 -18.35 -43.93
N ASP A 165 9.91 -19.20 -44.48
CA ASP A 165 10.05 -20.59 -44.04
C ASP A 165 10.95 -20.70 -42.80
N SER A 166 10.60 -19.93 -41.77
CA SER A 166 11.30 -19.92 -40.49
C SER A 166 10.32 -20.09 -39.34
N ASP A 167 10.83 -20.40 -38.15
CA ASP A 167 9.98 -20.48 -36.97
C ASP A 167 9.61 -19.08 -36.49
N HIS A 168 8.31 -18.78 -36.45
CA HIS A 168 7.84 -17.53 -35.87
C HIS A 168 7.80 -17.67 -34.33
N PRO A 169 8.50 -16.83 -33.55
CA PRO A 169 8.63 -17.00 -32.10
C PRO A 169 7.29 -17.13 -31.36
N LEU A 170 6.31 -16.28 -31.68
CA LEU A 170 4.97 -16.34 -31.05
C LEU A 170 4.20 -17.61 -31.41
N LEU A 171 4.14 -18.01 -32.68
CA LEU A 171 3.40 -19.22 -33.09
C LEU A 171 4.07 -20.49 -32.57
N LYS A 172 5.40 -20.49 -32.49
CA LYS A 172 6.15 -21.58 -31.86
C LYS A 172 5.82 -21.67 -30.37
N MET A 173 5.76 -20.54 -29.66
CA MET A 173 5.31 -20.49 -28.27
C MET A 173 3.88 -20.97 -28.10
N GLU A 174 2.97 -20.70 -29.03
CA GLU A 174 1.60 -21.23 -29.00
C GLU A 174 1.57 -22.77 -29.08
N GLN A 175 2.32 -23.37 -30.02
CA GLN A 175 2.41 -24.83 -30.14
C GLN A 175 3.00 -25.47 -28.88
N ASP A 176 4.05 -24.86 -28.32
CA ASP A 176 4.69 -25.36 -27.10
C ASP A 176 3.79 -25.19 -25.87
N SER A 177 3.01 -24.10 -25.82
CA SER A 177 2.06 -23.83 -24.74
C SER A 177 0.79 -24.66 -24.85
N GLN A 178 0.44 -25.13 -26.05
CA GLN A 178 -0.71 -26.00 -26.28
C GLN A 178 -0.51 -27.37 -25.63
N ILE A 179 0.72 -27.88 -25.66
CA ILE A 179 1.14 -29.09 -24.96
C ILE A 179 1.25 -28.76 -23.47
N GLY A 180 0.31 -29.27 -22.67
CA GLY A 180 0.22 -28.90 -21.27
C GLY A 180 1.30 -29.53 -20.41
N LYS A 181 1.64 -28.84 -19.31
CA LYS A 181 2.49 -29.40 -18.27
C LYS A 181 1.66 -29.81 -17.06
N GLY A 182 1.96 -31.00 -16.52
CA GLY A 182 1.34 -31.50 -15.28
C GLY A 182 -0.17 -31.72 -15.39
N SER A 183 -0.92 -31.23 -14.41
CA SER A 183 -2.36 -31.50 -14.28
C SER A 183 -3.27 -30.74 -15.26
N ARG A 184 -2.74 -29.79 -16.04
CA ARG A 184 -3.52 -29.03 -17.02
C ARG A 184 -3.94 -29.89 -18.20
N GLY A 185 -3.03 -30.75 -18.67
CA GLY A 185 -3.16 -31.47 -19.93
C GLY A 185 -3.15 -30.56 -21.16
N ASP A 186 -3.19 -31.19 -22.33
CA ASP A 186 -3.15 -30.52 -23.63
C ASP A 186 -4.47 -29.78 -23.91
N VAL A 187 -4.37 -28.67 -24.63
CA VAL A 187 -5.54 -27.98 -25.14
C VAL A 187 -5.81 -28.46 -26.57
N THR A 188 -6.90 -29.20 -26.74
CA THR A 188 -7.27 -29.84 -28.03
C THR A 188 -8.61 -29.36 -28.57
N ILE A 189 -9.37 -28.60 -27.78
CA ILE A 189 -10.73 -28.15 -28.10
C ILE A 189 -10.81 -26.64 -27.89
N LEU A 190 -11.55 -25.95 -28.76
CA LEU A 190 -11.85 -24.53 -28.66
C LEU A 190 -13.35 -24.28 -28.47
N PRO A 191 -13.73 -23.24 -27.70
CA PRO A 191 -12.86 -22.42 -26.86
C PRO A 191 -12.50 -23.16 -25.56
N THR A 192 -11.30 -22.93 -25.02
CA THR A 192 -10.91 -23.46 -23.70
C THR A 192 -10.43 -22.33 -22.82
N LEU A 193 -11.01 -22.21 -21.63
CA LEU A 193 -10.54 -21.28 -20.59
C LEU A 193 -9.67 -22.06 -19.60
N VAL A 194 -8.54 -21.50 -19.18
CA VAL A 194 -7.69 -22.06 -18.13
C VAL A 194 -7.62 -21.05 -16.99
N VAL A 195 -7.79 -21.48 -15.74
CA VAL A 195 -7.65 -20.64 -14.55
C VAL A 195 -6.66 -21.32 -13.62
N ASN A 196 -5.59 -20.62 -13.23
CA ASN A 196 -4.50 -21.12 -12.37
C ASN A 196 -3.99 -22.51 -12.82
N ASN A 197 -3.66 -22.65 -14.10
CA ASN A 197 -3.18 -23.88 -14.73
C ASN A 197 -4.16 -25.08 -14.66
N ARG A 198 -5.46 -24.82 -14.59
CA ARG A 198 -6.52 -25.83 -14.67
C ARG A 198 -7.56 -25.47 -15.72
N GLN A 199 -7.88 -26.41 -16.61
CA GLN A 199 -8.91 -26.20 -17.63
C GLN A 199 -10.30 -26.08 -17.00
N TYR A 200 -11.00 -25.02 -17.34
CA TYR A 200 -12.38 -24.77 -16.95
C TYR A 200 -13.34 -25.62 -17.81
N ARG A 201 -14.27 -26.33 -17.16
CA ARG A 201 -15.23 -27.24 -17.82
C ARG A 201 -16.69 -26.77 -17.75
N GLY A 202 -16.92 -25.53 -17.32
CA GLY A 202 -18.28 -24.96 -17.24
C GLY A 202 -18.67 -24.21 -18.52
N GLN A 203 -19.85 -23.58 -18.48
CA GLN A 203 -20.34 -22.75 -19.58
C GLN A 203 -19.52 -21.46 -19.72
N LEU A 204 -19.18 -21.10 -20.95
CA LEU A 204 -18.56 -19.81 -21.28
C LEU A 204 -19.60 -18.68 -21.22
N GLY A 205 -19.93 -18.26 -20.00
CA GLY A 205 -20.77 -17.10 -19.73
C GLY A 205 -20.11 -16.17 -18.73
N ARG A 206 -20.40 -14.86 -18.81
CA ARG A 206 -19.77 -13.84 -17.96
C ARG A 206 -19.79 -14.20 -16.48
N LYS A 207 -20.97 -14.55 -15.95
CA LYS A 207 -21.16 -14.89 -14.52
C LYS A 207 -20.41 -16.17 -14.12
N ALA A 208 -20.50 -17.22 -14.93
CA ALA A 208 -19.90 -18.52 -14.62
C ALA A 208 -18.37 -18.47 -14.64
N VAL A 209 -17.80 -17.77 -15.63
CA VAL A 209 -16.35 -17.56 -15.74
C VAL A 209 -15.83 -16.63 -14.65
N LEU A 210 -16.54 -15.53 -14.37
CA LEU A 210 -16.14 -14.61 -13.31
C LEU A 210 -16.14 -15.31 -11.94
N LYS A 211 -17.14 -16.16 -11.63
CA LYS A 211 -17.13 -16.99 -10.41
C LYS A 211 -15.92 -17.93 -10.36
N ALA A 212 -15.53 -18.53 -11.49
CA ALA A 212 -14.36 -19.40 -11.54
C ALA A 212 -13.05 -18.65 -11.26
N ILE A 213 -12.93 -17.42 -11.79
CA ILE A 213 -11.78 -16.53 -11.52
C ILE A 213 -11.80 -16.05 -10.07
N CYS A 214 -12.96 -15.63 -9.55
CA CYS A 214 -13.13 -15.21 -8.16
C CYS A 214 -12.79 -16.32 -7.16
N ALA A 215 -13.13 -17.57 -7.48
CA ALA A 215 -12.72 -18.73 -6.71
C ALA A 215 -11.19 -18.97 -6.71
N GLY A 216 -10.45 -18.35 -7.63
CA GLY A 216 -9.00 -18.46 -7.72
C GLY A 216 -8.23 -17.60 -6.72
N PHE A 217 -8.87 -16.59 -6.12
CA PHE A 217 -8.24 -15.72 -5.12
C PHE A 217 -8.12 -16.40 -3.76
N GLU A 218 -7.12 -15.96 -2.99
CA GLU A 218 -7.02 -16.32 -1.58
C GLU A 218 -8.12 -15.59 -0.80
N GLU A 219 -8.67 -16.25 0.20
CA GLU A 219 -9.76 -15.69 1.01
C GLU A 219 -9.34 -14.34 1.59
N THR A 220 -10.26 -13.38 1.57
CA THR A 220 -10.07 -11.97 1.95
C THR A 220 -9.27 -11.09 0.98
N THR A 221 -8.68 -11.66 -0.08
CA THR A 221 -7.90 -10.90 -1.09
C THR A 221 -8.69 -10.58 -2.35
N GLU A 222 -9.98 -10.95 -2.36
CA GLU A 222 -10.83 -10.82 -3.53
C GLU A 222 -11.14 -9.35 -3.85
N PRO A 223 -11.16 -8.95 -5.14
CA PRO A 223 -11.59 -7.62 -5.54
C PRO A 223 -13.09 -7.44 -5.35
N ASN A 224 -13.55 -6.18 -5.22
CA ASN A 224 -14.98 -5.85 -5.06
C ASN A 224 -15.89 -6.42 -6.16
N VAL A 225 -15.39 -6.66 -7.37
CA VAL A 225 -16.15 -7.30 -8.45
C VAL A 225 -16.58 -8.74 -8.10
N CYS A 226 -15.85 -9.40 -7.21
CA CYS A 226 -16.16 -10.72 -6.67
C CYS A 226 -17.11 -10.67 -5.46
N LEU A 227 -17.25 -9.51 -4.80
CA LEU A 227 -18.07 -9.29 -3.60
C LEU A 227 -19.36 -8.54 -3.94
N SER A 228 -19.96 -8.90 -5.08
CA SER A 228 -21.23 -8.32 -5.53
C SER A 228 -22.33 -9.37 -5.39
N ASP A 229 -23.56 -8.93 -5.22
CA ASP A 229 -24.75 -9.79 -5.05
C ASP A 229 -24.92 -10.82 -6.19
N ASP A 230 -24.39 -10.54 -7.37
CA ASP A 230 -24.43 -11.48 -8.49
C ASP A 230 -23.42 -12.64 -8.33
N MET A 231 -22.33 -12.41 -7.59
CA MET A 231 -21.20 -13.32 -7.45
C MET A 231 -21.30 -14.18 -6.19
N GLU A 232 -21.63 -13.58 -5.05
CA GLU A 232 -21.67 -14.21 -3.73
C GLU A 232 -22.95 -13.85 -2.97
N THR A 233 -23.07 -14.25 -1.69
CA THR A 233 -24.18 -13.88 -0.82
C THR A 233 -23.63 -13.30 0.47
N ASN A 234 -23.69 -11.98 0.62
CA ASN A 234 -23.03 -11.31 1.73
C ASN A 234 -23.69 -11.65 3.07
N GLU A 235 -23.08 -12.55 3.84
CA GLU A 235 -23.64 -12.98 5.12
C GLU A 235 -23.49 -11.93 6.22
N CYS A 236 -22.60 -10.94 6.05
CA CYS A 236 -22.46 -9.83 6.99
C CYS A 236 -23.70 -8.93 7.04
N LEU A 237 -24.56 -8.95 6.02
CA LEU A 237 -25.82 -8.19 6.03
C LEU A 237 -26.88 -8.79 6.96
N SER A 238 -26.77 -10.07 7.31
CA SER A 238 -27.72 -10.76 8.18
C SER A 238 -27.09 -11.05 9.54
N ASP A 239 -27.60 -10.42 10.61
CA ASP A 239 -27.09 -10.57 11.98
C ASP A 239 -25.56 -10.36 12.10
N ASN A 240 -24.98 -9.48 11.28
CA ASN A 240 -23.54 -9.26 11.17
C ASN A 240 -22.74 -10.56 10.91
N GLY A 241 -23.37 -11.52 10.23
CA GLY A 241 -22.87 -12.87 10.03
C GLY A 241 -22.83 -13.72 11.31
N GLY A 242 -23.12 -13.20 12.50
CA GLY A 242 -22.72 -13.81 13.77
C GLY A 242 -21.27 -13.52 14.15
N CYS A 243 -20.67 -12.46 13.59
CA CYS A 243 -19.41 -11.91 14.05
C CYS A 243 -19.61 -10.82 15.10
N TRP A 244 -18.55 -10.52 15.85
CA TRP A 244 -18.55 -9.46 16.83
C TRP A 244 -18.81 -8.09 16.18
N GLN A 245 -19.56 -7.24 16.88
CA GLN A 245 -19.82 -5.86 16.48
C GLN A 245 -19.89 -4.95 17.71
N ASP A 246 -19.18 -3.82 17.67
CA ASP A 246 -19.42 -2.70 18.55
C ASP A 246 -20.42 -1.74 17.88
N LYS A 247 -21.66 -1.75 18.38
CA LYS A 247 -22.75 -0.89 17.87
C LYS A 247 -22.55 0.59 18.22
N ALA A 248 -21.80 0.93 19.28
CA ALA A 248 -21.56 2.30 19.68
C ALA A 248 -20.52 2.97 18.78
N ALA A 249 -19.47 2.22 18.40
CA ALA A 249 -18.41 2.69 17.51
C ALA A 249 -18.66 2.40 16.02
N ASN A 250 -19.72 1.65 15.69
CA ASN A 250 -20.01 1.12 14.34
C ASN A 250 -18.82 0.33 13.76
N VAL A 251 -18.21 -0.51 14.59
CA VAL A 251 -17.05 -1.34 14.22
C VAL A 251 -17.51 -2.79 14.19
N THR A 252 -17.17 -3.52 13.12
CA THR A 252 -17.54 -4.93 12.95
C THR A 252 -16.32 -5.78 12.64
N ALA A 253 -16.31 -7.01 13.16
CA ALA A 253 -15.36 -8.04 12.79
C ALA A 253 -15.80 -8.85 11.57
N CYS A 254 -17.02 -8.64 11.06
CA CYS A 254 -17.50 -9.36 9.88
C CYS A 254 -16.82 -8.80 8.63
N ARG A 255 -16.02 -9.64 7.98
CA ARG A 255 -15.44 -9.38 6.68
C ARG A 255 -16.04 -10.33 5.67
N ASP A 256 -16.72 -9.75 4.70
CA ASP A 256 -17.31 -10.49 3.59
C ASP A 256 -16.23 -11.01 2.63
N THR A 257 -16.48 -12.17 2.02
CA THR A 257 -15.55 -12.88 1.14
C THR A 257 -16.30 -13.57 0.01
N PHE A 258 -15.63 -13.98 -1.06
CA PHE A 258 -16.32 -14.66 -2.17
C PHE A 258 -16.91 -16.03 -1.76
N ARG A 259 -16.35 -16.65 -0.70
CA ARG A 259 -16.74 -17.98 -0.21
C ARG A 259 -17.72 -17.93 0.96
N GLY A 260 -18.09 -16.73 1.39
CA GLY A 260 -18.95 -16.47 2.52
C GLY A 260 -18.36 -15.35 3.37
N ARG A 261 -18.12 -15.59 4.66
CA ARG A 261 -17.57 -14.56 5.56
C ARG A 261 -16.48 -15.07 6.48
N VAL A 262 -15.61 -14.15 6.91
CA VAL A 262 -14.63 -14.37 7.98
C VAL A 262 -14.91 -13.40 9.11
N CYS A 263 -14.81 -13.87 10.36
CA CYS A 263 -14.78 -13.00 11.52
C CYS A 263 -13.33 -12.69 11.89
N GLU A 264 -12.87 -11.47 11.64
CA GLU A 264 -11.53 -11.02 11.99
C GLU A 264 -11.61 -9.65 12.67
N CYS A 265 -10.92 -9.51 13.80
CA CYS A 265 -10.92 -8.24 14.52
C CYS A 265 -10.29 -7.13 13.66
N PRO A 266 -11.01 -6.02 13.43
CA PRO A 266 -10.61 -5.03 12.45
C PRO A 266 -9.47 -4.15 12.96
N THR A 267 -8.89 -3.38 12.04
CA THR A 267 -8.11 -2.18 12.40
C THR A 267 -8.96 -0.96 12.06
N PHE A 268 -9.32 -0.17 13.06
CA PHE A 268 -10.21 0.98 12.90
C PHE A 268 -9.54 2.26 13.42
N ASN A 269 -9.47 3.30 12.58
CA ASN A 269 -8.77 4.56 12.87
C ASN A 269 -7.33 4.39 13.39
N GLY A 270 -6.60 3.40 12.87
CA GLY A 270 -5.23 3.08 13.29
C GLY A 270 -5.12 2.28 14.60
N VAL A 271 -6.24 1.96 15.24
CA VAL A 271 -6.31 1.11 16.44
C VAL A 271 -6.57 -0.33 16.01
N GLN A 272 -5.68 -1.24 16.41
CA GLN A 272 -5.81 -2.66 16.10
C GLN A 272 -6.69 -3.33 17.13
N PHE A 273 -7.68 -4.12 16.71
CA PHE A 273 -8.44 -4.96 17.65
C PHE A 273 -7.82 -6.36 17.71
N LYS A 274 -7.88 -7.00 18.89
CA LYS A 274 -7.43 -8.37 19.12
C LYS A 274 -8.53 -9.19 19.79
N GLY A 275 -8.68 -10.44 19.39
CA GLY A 275 -9.69 -11.34 19.93
C GLY A 275 -9.99 -12.50 18.98
N ASP A 276 -11.14 -13.13 19.15
CA ASP A 276 -11.57 -14.29 18.35
C ASP A 276 -12.39 -13.88 17.11
N GLY A 277 -12.82 -12.61 17.01
CA GLY A 277 -13.65 -12.11 15.91
C GLY A 277 -15.15 -12.45 16.03
N TYR A 278 -15.51 -13.47 16.80
CA TYR A 278 -16.89 -13.93 16.93
C TYR A 278 -17.59 -13.28 18.12
N ASN A 279 -17.00 -13.42 19.31
CA ASN A 279 -17.61 -12.95 20.55
C ASN A 279 -16.79 -11.83 21.20
N ASN A 280 -15.51 -11.71 20.84
CA ASN A 280 -14.63 -10.73 21.44
C ASN A 280 -13.69 -10.11 20.41
N CYS A 281 -13.70 -8.77 20.36
CA CYS A 281 -12.63 -7.96 19.81
C CYS A 281 -12.40 -6.76 20.73
N GLU A 282 -11.20 -6.69 21.32
CA GLU A 282 -10.80 -5.62 22.22
C GLU A 282 -9.77 -4.71 21.53
N PRO A 283 -9.86 -3.38 21.70
CA PRO A 283 -8.87 -2.46 21.16
C PRO A 283 -7.50 -2.70 21.84
N ALA A 284 -6.45 -2.81 21.04
CA ALA A 284 -5.10 -3.12 21.46
C ALA A 284 -4.07 -2.21 20.76
N GLY A 285 -2.93 -2.02 21.42
CA GLY A 285 -1.85 -1.17 20.92
C GLY A 285 -2.09 0.33 21.16
N PRO A 286 -1.29 1.19 20.51
CA PRO A 286 -1.39 2.65 20.65
C PRO A 286 -2.76 3.16 20.20
N GLY A 287 -3.35 4.08 20.97
CA GLY A 287 -4.64 4.69 20.63
C GLY A 287 -5.85 3.84 21.03
N LYS A 288 -5.66 2.72 21.73
CA LYS A 288 -6.76 1.89 22.23
C LYS A 288 -7.78 2.67 23.09
N CYS A 289 -7.35 3.74 23.76
CA CYS A 289 -8.25 4.55 24.58
C CYS A 289 -9.11 5.53 23.76
N LEU A 290 -8.81 5.73 22.47
CA LEU A 290 -9.60 6.57 21.56
C LEU A 290 -10.92 5.90 21.17
N ILE A 291 -10.96 4.57 21.15
CA ILE A 291 -12.17 3.81 20.81
C ILE A 291 -12.80 3.28 22.09
N ASN A 292 -14.01 3.77 22.39
CA ASN A 292 -14.83 3.33 23.53
C ASN A 292 -14.05 3.24 24.85
N HIS A 293 -13.14 4.21 25.10
CA HIS A 293 -12.28 4.25 26.29
C HIS A 293 -11.54 2.94 26.58
N GLY A 294 -11.14 2.19 25.53
CA GLY A 294 -10.44 0.91 25.67
C GLY A 294 -11.24 -0.20 26.35
N GLY A 295 -12.57 -0.08 26.42
CA GLY A 295 -13.43 -0.99 27.19
C GLY A 295 -13.33 -0.80 28.71
N CYS A 296 -12.64 0.24 29.17
CA CYS A 296 -12.50 0.58 30.58
C CYS A 296 -13.61 1.54 31.03
N TRP A 297 -13.83 1.63 32.35
CA TRP A 297 -14.79 2.57 32.91
C TRP A 297 -14.48 4.01 32.48
N HIS A 298 -15.52 4.75 32.11
CA HIS A 298 -15.46 6.18 31.90
C HIS A 298 -16.75 6.83 32.41
N GLU A 299 -16.65 8.05 32.92
CA GLU A 299 -17.80 8.84 33.33
C GLU A 299 -17.55 10.31 33.03
N THR A 300 -18.63 11.03 32.65
CA THR A 300 -18.60 12.47 32.41
C THR A 300 -19.55 13.17 33.37
N ARG A 301 -19.02 14.06 34.21
CA ARG A 301 -19.80 14.88 35.13
C ARG A 301 -19.28 16.32 35.08
N ASN A 302 -20.19 17.29 35.00
CA ASN A 302 -19.86 18.73 34.96
C ASN A 302 -18.77 19.09 33.91
N ARG A 303 -18.87 18.53 32.69
CA ARG A 303 -17.90 18.71 31.58
C ARG A 303 -16.48 18.17 31.82
N LYS A 304 -16.24 17.47 32.92
CA LYS A 304 -15.00 16.70 33.15
C LYS A 304 -15.29 15.24 32.80
N THR A 305 -14.41 14.63 32.01
CA THR A 305 -14.48 13.19 31.68
C THR A 305 -13.27 12.51 32.27
N PHE A 306 -13.51 11.47 33.06
CA PHE A 306 -12.46 10.59 33.57
C PHE A 306 -12.60 9.22 32.93
N SER A 307 -11.47 8.57 32.67
CA SER A 307 -11.41 7.22 32.12
C SER A 307 -10.33 6.42 32.83
N ALA A 308 -10.60 5.14 33.03
CA ALA A 308 -9.66 4.17 33.59
C ALA A 308 -8.72 3.56 32.53
N CYS A 309 -8.81 4.01 31.28
CA CYS A 309 -7.95 3.51 30.20
C CYS A 309 -6.54 4.09 30.28
N GLN A 310 -5.53 3.23 30.17
CA GLN A 310 -4.12 3.62 30.11
C GLN A 310 -3.50 3.21 28.77
N GLU A 311 -2.79 4.13 28.11
CA GLU A 311 -2.11 3.86 26.83
C GLU A 311 -0.94 2.86 26.96
N SER A 312 -0.29 2.81 28.12
CA SER A 312 0.83 1.90 28.39
C SER A 312 0.35 0.65 29.14
N GLY A 313 0.66 -0.53 28.58
CA GLY A 313 0.40 -1.83 29.19
C GLY A 313 -0.67 -2.68 28.47
N GLU A 314 -0.48 -3.99 28.46
CA GLU A 314 -1.52 -4.94 28.08
C GLU A 314 -2.55 -5.03 29.22
N ARG A 315 -3.82 -4.76 28.88
CA ARG A 315 -5.03 -5.13 29.63
C ARG A 315 -5.34 -4.56 31.02
N ASN A 316 -4.53 -3.68 31.61
CA ASN A 316 -4.87 -3.17 32.95
C ASN A 316 -5.65 -1.85 32.90
N CYS A 317 -6.99 -1.92 32.90
CA CYS A 317 -7.82 -0.76 33.27
C CYS A 317 -7.48 -0.36 34.72
N LYS A 318 -7.10 0.90 34.93
CA LYS A 318 -6.75 1.40 36.25
C LYS A 318 -7.48 2.70 36.48
N CYS A 319 -8.25 2.76 37.57
CA CYS A 319 -8.97 3.98 37.94
C CYS A 319 -7.99 5.16 37.98
N PRO A 320 -8.39 6.33 37.43
CA PRO A 320 -7.57 7.52 37.47
C PRO A 320 -7.36 7.99 38.92
N ALA A 321 -6.39 8.88 39.13
CA ALA A 321 -6.16 9.46 40.46
C ALA A 321 -7.44 10.11 41.01
N GLY A 322 -7.69 9.94 42.31
CA GLY A 322 -8.94 10.35 42.97
C GLY A 322 -10.04 9.29 42.95
N PHE A 323 -9.83 8.15 42.29
CA PHE A 323 -10.80 7.07 42.22
C PHE A 323 -10.23 5.71 42.65
N ARG A 324 -11.07 4.85 43.22
CA ARG A 324 -10.77 3.45 43.56
C ARG A 324 -11.79 2.49 42.98
N GLY A 325 -11.36 1.29 42.59
CA GLY A 325 -12.26 0.27 42.05
C GLY A 325 -11.55 -0.72 41.15
N ASP A 326 -12.33 -1.44 40.35
CA ASP A 326 -11.84 -2.48 39.42
C ASP A 326 -11.35 -1.89 38.08
N GLY A 327 -11.63 -0.62 37.79
CA GLY A 327 -11.24 0.05 36.55
C GLY A 327 -12.06 -0.36 35.33
N VAL A 328 -12.79 -1.48 35.37
CA VAL A 328 -13.55 -2.02 34.25
C VAL A 328 -15.01 -1.59 34.33
N LYS A 329 -15.68 -1.81 35.46
CA LYS A 329 -17.11 -1.52 35.61
C LYS A 329 -17.38 -0.35 36.52
N LYS A 330 -16.55 -0.12 37.55
CA LYS A 330 -16.79 0.94 38.54
C LYS A 330 -15.47 1.53 39.06
N CYS A 331 -15.39 2.85 38.98
CA CYS A 331 -14.45 3.66 39.74
C CYS A 331 -15.23 4.57 40.68
N HIS A 332 -15.08 4.36 41.99
CA HIS A 332 -15.68 5.18 43.03
C HIS A 332 -14.76 6.33 43.40
N ASP A 333 -15.32 7.53 43.48
CA ASP A 333 -14.67 8.72 44.00
C ASP A 333 -14.15 8.44 45.42
N ILE A 334 -12.90 8.82 45.67
CA ILE A 334 -12.28 8.70 46.99
C ILE A 334 -12.53 10.01 47.70
N ASP A 335 -13.23 9.98 48.84
CA ASP A 335 -13.34 11.15 49.70
C ASP A 335 -12.04 11.31 50.50
N GLU A 336 -11.06 12.02 49.94
CA GLU A 336 -9.75 12.17 50.56
C GLU A 336 -9.81 12.95 51.89
N CYS A 337 -10.83 13.80 52.05
CA CYS A 337 -11.09 14.55 53.28
C CYS A 337 -11.52 13.61 54.42
N LYS A 338 -12.47 12.71 54.16
CA LYS A 338 -12.97 11.75 55.16
C LYS A 338 -11.95 10.66 55.46
N GLU A 339 -11.19 10.23 54.47
CA GLU A 339 -10.13 9.23 54.64
C GLU A 339 -8.84 9.81 55.26
N ARG A 340 -8.79 11.12 55.52
CA ARG A 340 -7.62 11.85 56.08
C ARG A 340 -6.34 11.61 55.28
N LYS A 341 -6.47 11.47 53.96
CA LYS A 341 -5.33 11.29 53.05
C LYS A 341 -4.78 12.61 52.52
N ALA A 342 -5.52 13.69 52.69
CA ALA A 342 -5.17 15.03 52.22
C ALA A 342 -5.58 16.12 53.23
N CYS A 343 -5.01 17.32 53.10
CA CYS A 343 -5.30 18.50 53.91
C CYS A 343 -5.16 18.24 55.43
N GLN A 344 -4.06 17.63 55.87
CA GLN A 344 -3.82 17.29 57.28
C GLN A 344 -3.20 18.45 58.10
N CYS A 345 -2.99 19.62 57.49
CA CYS A 345 -2.47 20.80 58.18
C CYS A 345 -3.48 21.40 59.17
N PRO A 346 -3.02 21.96 60.31
CA PRO A 346 -3.90 22.47 61.38
C PRO A 346 -4.84 23.61 60.95
N GLU A 347 -4.44 24.43 59.97
CA GLU A 347 -5.20 25.59 59.51
C GLU A 347 -5.92 25.37 58.16
N CYS A 348 -6.04 24.11 57.75
CA CYS A 348 -6.58 23.70 56.47
C CYS A 348 -8.04 23.23 56.57
N SER A 349 -8.87 23.69 55.65
CA SER A 349 -10.22 23.19 55.41
C SER A 349 -10.22 22.35 54.14
N CYS A 350 -10.68 21.10 54.24
CA CYS A 350 -10.77 20.18 53.12
C CYS A 350 -12.18 20.17 52.54
N ARG A 351 -12.29 20.28 51.22
CA ARG A 351 -13.53 20.10 50.48
C ARG A 351 -13.34 19.02 49.43
N ASP A 352 -14.12 17.95 49.55
CA ASP A 352 -14.13 16.86 48.59
C ASP A 352 -14.77 17.30 47.26
N THR A 353 -14.21 16.84 46.15
CA THR A 353 -14.66 17.15 44.79
C THR A 353 -14.61 15.90 43.91
N TRP A 354 -15.45 15.82 42.89
CA TRP A 354 -15.44 14.65 42.02
C TRP A 354 -14.11 14.54 41.24
N GLY A 355 -13.32 13.51 41.55
CA GLY A 355 -11.97 13.26 41.06
C GLY A 355 -10.84 13.90 41.88
N GLY A 356 -11.10 14.37 43.11
CA GLY A 356 -10.05 14.82 44.04
C GLY A 356 -10.56 15.79 45.11
N TYR A 357 -9.73 16.70 45.59
CA TYR A 357 -10.10 17.58 46.70
C TYR A 357 -9.56 18.99 46.52
N ASP A 358 -10.17 19.94 47.22
CA ASP A 358 -9.77 21.33 47.32
C ASP A 358 -9.44 21.64 48.79
N CYS A 359 -8.18 21.99 49.08
CA CYS A 359 -7.76 22.43 50.41
C CYS A 359 -7.66 23.96 50.41
N THR A 360 -8.32 24.60 51.38
CA THR A 360 -8.17 26.04 51.62
C THR A 360 -7.50 26.29 52.96
N CYS A 361 -6.62 27.28 53.03
CA CYS A 361 -6.04 27.73 54.29
C CYS A 361 -6.88 28.85 54.89
N SER A 362 -6.87 28.95 56.22
CA SER A 362 -7.50 30.06 56.93
C SER A 362 -6.71 31.37 56.69
N GLY A 363 -7.41 32.48 56.42
CA GLY A 363 -6.79 33.81 56.25
C GLY A 363 -6.14 34.06 54.87
N ASP A 364 -5.05 34.84 54.85
CA ASP A 364 -4.29 35.23 53.64
C ASP A 364 -3.19 34.22 53.25
N LEU A 365 -3.26 32.99 53.75
CA LEU A 365 -2.27 31.95 53.53
C LEU A 365 -2.53 31.20 52.20
N LEU A 366 -1.46 30.83 51.50
CA LEU A 366 -1.51 30.01 50.28
C LEU A 366 -1.27 28.54 50.65
N TYR A 367 -2.13 27.64 50.19
CA TYR A 367 -1.95 26.20 50.33
C TYR A 367 -0.93 25.66 49.30
N ILE A 368 0.06 24.88 49.75
CA ILE A 368 1.03 24.19 48.90
C ILE A 368 0.80 22.68 48.97
N LYS A 369 0.33 22.13 47.85
CA LYS A 369 -0.10 20.72 47.74
C LYS A 369 1.03 19.70 47.94
N GLU A 370 2.27 19.99 47.52
CA GLU A 370 3.40 19.04 47.65
C GLU A 370 3.85 18.80 49.10
N HIS A 371 3.67 19.81 49.96
CA HIS A 371 4.13 19.75 51.36
C HIS A 371 2.98 19.72 52.36
N ASP A 372 1.74 19.81 51.91
CA ASP A 372 0.53 19.90 52.74
C ASP A 372 0.66 21.00 53.82
N THR A 373 1.10 22.19 53.40
CA THR A 373 1.36 23.34 54.29
C THR A 373 0.75 24.65 53.78
N CYS A 374 0.40 25.52 54.73
CA CYS A 374 -0.01 26.90 54.47
C CYS A 374 1.17 27.86 54.65
N ILE A 375 1.45 28.71 53.65
CA ILE A 375 2.51 29.73 53.74
C ILE A 375 1.90 31.14 53.63
N SER A 376 2.42 32.09 54.40
CA SER A 376 1.97 33.47 54.34
C SER A 376 2.39 34.16 53.05
N LYS A 377 1.49 34.98 52.49
CA LYS A 377 1.79 35.86 51.35
C LYS A 377 2.75 37.01 51.66
N THR A 378 3.28 37.10 52.89
CA THR A 378 4.29 38.09 53.26
C THR A 378 5.64 37.71 52.65
N ALA A 379 5.78 37.94 51.34
CA ALA A 379 7.09 38.21 50.76
C ALA A 379 7.66 39.39 51.55
N VAL A 380 8.64 39.10 52.42
CA VAL A 380 9.45 40.11 53.09
C VAL A 380 9.84 41.11 52.01
N LYS A 381 9.36 42.36 52.12
CA LYS A 381 9.80 43.47 51.28
C LYS A 381 11.31 43.57 51.44
N ALA A 382 12.08 42.86 50.61
CA ALA A 382 13.52 42.94 50.48
C ALA A 382 13.92 44.26 49.79
N LYS A 383 13.26 45.36 50.16
CA LYS A 383 13.46 46.69 49.60
C LYS A 383 14.55 47.46 50.34
N GLU A 384 14.95 47.01 51.54
CA GLU A 384 15.95 47.71 52.36
C GLU A 384 17.35 47.07 52.36
N ALA A 385 17.52 45.85 51.85
CA ALA A 385 18.85 45.22 51.72
C ALA A 385 19.55 45.53 50.37
N TRP A 386 18.79 45.79 49.30
CA TRP A 386 19.36 46.01 47.96
C TRP A 386 20.05 47.37 47.80
N ALA A 387 19.63 48.40 48.55
CA ALA A 387 20.26 49.73 48.49
C ALA A 387 21.70 49.70 49.02
N ALA A 388 21.95 48.93 50.10
CA ALA A 388 23.29 48.78 50.68
C ALA A 388 24.23 48.01 49.74
N VAL A 389 23.75 46.95 49.08
CA VAL A 389 24.55 46.15 48.14
C VAL A 389 24.89 46.94 46.87
N CYS A 390 23.93 47.69 46.32
CA CYS A 390 24.19 48.57 45.17
C CYS A 390 25.21 49.67 45.49
N GLY A 391 25.15 50.27 46.69
CA GLY A 391 26.13 51.28 47.12
C GLY A 391 27.57 50.74 47.16
N ILE A 392 27.75 49.51 47.67
CA ILE A 392 29.08 48.87 47.74
C ILE A 392 29.61 48.55 46.33
N LEU A 393 28.76 48.05 45.43
CA LEU A 393 29.18 47.75 44.05
C LEU A 393 29.60 49.01 43.27
N VAL A 394 28.90 50.12 43.43
CA VAL A 394 29.28 51.39 42.79
C VAL A 394 30.62 51.91 43.32
N ALA A 395 30.86 51.82 44.64
CA ALA A 395 32.14 52.21 45.22
C ALA A 395 33.31 51.36 44.68
N LEU A 396 33.12 50.04 44.54
CA LEU A 396 34.14 49.14 43.97
C LEU A 396 34.46 49.47 42.50
N VAL A 397 33.44 49.82 41.70
CA VAL A 397 33.65 50.22 40.29
C VAL A 397 34.43 51.53 40.20
N ILE A 398 34.17 52.50 41.09
CA ILE A 398 34.92 53.78 41.12
C ILE A 398 36.38 53.54 41.51
N VAL A 399 36.65 52.67 42.49
CA VAL A 399 38.02 52.31 42.89
C VAL A 399 38.75 51.57 41.76
N ALA A 400 38.08 50.63 41.07
CA ALA A 400 38.66 49.92 39.93
C ALA A 400 38.96 50.85 38.75
N ALA A 401 38.08 51.79 38.45
CA ALA A 401 38.30 52.79 37.40
C ALA A 401 39.45 53.74 37.74
N GLY A 402 39.54 54.21 39.00
CA GLY A 402 40.66 55.02 39.48
C GLY A 402 42.00 54.26 39.40
N GLY A 403 42.01 52.98 39.78
CA GLY A 403 43.18 52.11 39.66
C GLY A 403 43.62 51.88 38.21
N TYR A 404 42.68 51.68 37.28
CA TYR A 404 42.97 51.49 35.86
C TYR A 404 43.54 52.76 35.21
N VAL A 405 43.05 53.95 35.58
CA VAL A 405 43.60 55.22 35.08
C VAL A 405 45.04 55.43 35.57
N VAL A 406 45.34 55.14 36.85
CA VAL A 406 46.71 55.21 37.40
C VAL A 406 47.63 54.16 36.77
N TYR A 407 47.15 52.93 36.57
CA TYR A 407 47.88 51.86 35.90
C TYR A 407 48.27 52.26 34.46
N LYS A 408 47.31 52.78 33.69
CA LYS A 408 47.54 53.22 32.30
C LYS A 408 48.43 54.47 32.21
N TYR A 409 48.46 55.31 33.26
CA TYR A 409 49.34 56.47 33.33
C TYR A 409 50.78 56.10 33.74
N ARG A 410 50.97 55.12 34.64
CA ARG A 410 52.29 54.63 35.08
C ARG A 410 52.98 53.71 34.06
N LEU A 411 52.23 52.91 33.28
CA LEU A 411 52.81 52.04 32.24
C LEU A 411 53.35 52.83 31.03
N ARG A 412 52.94 54.09 30.84
CA ARG A 412 53.40 54.93 29.72
C ARG A 412 54.75 55.61 30.00
N SER A 413 55.35 55.41 31.18
CA SER A 413 56.61 56.07 31.59
C SER A 413 57.75 55.12 31.97
N TYR A 414 57.64 53.80 31.72
CA TYR A 414 58.74 52.85 31.91
C TYR A 414 58.81 51.90 30.73
N MET A 415 59.45 52.38 29.67
CA MET A 415 59.98 51.55 28.60
C MET A 415 61.47 51.86 28.53
N ASP A 416 62.31 51.07 29.19
CA ASP A 416 63.58 50.64 28.60
C ASP A 416 64.29 49.53 29.39
N SER A 417 65.06 48.75 28.64
CA SER A 417 66.24 47.98 29.01
C SER A 417 66.14 46.61 29.74
N GLU A 418 66.65 45.61 29.00
CA GLU A 418 67.53 44.51 29.42
C GLU A 418 66.98 43.09 29.75
N ILE A 419 67.11 42.23 28.72
CA ILE A 419 67.95 41.01 28.69
C ILE A 419 67.71 39.89 29.73
N ARG A 420 67.17 38.78 29.20
CA ARG A 420 67.71 37.40 29.18
C ARG A 420 68.21 36.75 30.50
N ALA A 421 67.58 35.61 30.79
CA ALA A 421 68.13 34.36 31.33
C ALA A 421 68.69 34.30 32.76
N ILE A 422 68.06 33.46 33.61
CA ILE A 422 68.75 32.54 34.52
C ILE A 422 67.95 31.22 34.61
N MET A 423 68.53 30.18 33.99
CA MET A 423 68.59 28.74 34.38
C MET A 423 67.34 28.05 34.96
N ALA A 424 66.80 27.05 34.24
CA ALA A 424 67.34 25.69 34.11
C ALA A 424 67.02 24.81 35.32
N GLN A 425 66.13 23.84 35.13
CA GLN A 425 66.42 22.49 35.60
C GLN A 425 65.44 21.47 35.01
N TYR A 426 66.03 20.42 34.42
CA TYR A 426 65.44 19.12 34.09
C TYR A 426 64.61 19.01 32.80
N MET A 427 65.33 19.01 31.69
CA MET A 427 65.07 18.10 30.56
C MET A 427 65.88 16.80 30.80
N PRO A 428 65.47 15.63 30.26
CA PRO A 428 66.21 15.14 29.10
C PRO A 428 65.27 14.62 27.98
N LEU A 429 65.44 15.10 26.74
CA LEU A 429 66.27 14.53 25.65
C LEU A 429 65.65 13.24 25.10
N ASP A 430 65.43 12.99 23.82
CA ASP A 430 65.81 13.56 22.52
C ASP A 430 64.87 12.83 21.52
N SER A 431 64.59 13.18 20.26
CA SER A 431 65.41 13.76 19.21
C SER A 431 64.52 14.10 18.00
N GLN A 432 64.80 15.27 17.43
CA GLN A 432 65.01 15.57 16.01
C GLN A 432 63.95 15.23 14.95
N GLY A 433 63.60 16.29 14.21
CA GLY A 433 62.96 16.23 12.90
C GLY A 433 62.50 17.60 12.39
N GLU A 434 63.42 18.57 12.32
CA GLU A 434 63.30 19.85 11.61
C GLU A 434 63.04 19.60 10.08
N VAL A 435 62.01 20.18 9.43
CA VAL A 435 61.93 21.53 8.77
C VAL A 435 62.43 21.47 7.30
N PRO A 436 62.06 22.36 6.33
CA PRO A 436 60.80 23.06 6.00
C PRO A 436 60.70 23.39 4.47
N ASN A 437 60.00 24.50 4.14
CA ASN A 437 60.10 25.35 2.92
C ASN A 437 59.41 24.82 1.65
N ASP A 438 58.75 25.63 0.82
CA ASP A 438 58.92 27.04 0.43
C ASP A 438 57.50 27.64 0.19
N SER A 439 57.15 28.83 0.69
CA SER A 439 57.42 30.16 0.12
C SER A 439 56.99 30.34 -1.34
N HIS A 440 56.05 31.26 -1.58
CA HIS A 440 56.29 32.53 -2.29
C HIS A 440 55.00 33.11 -2.89
N GLU A 441 54.68 34.31 -2.39
CA GLU A 441 54.40 35.54 -3.15
C GLU A 441 53.16 35.52 -4.08
N GLY A 442 52.15 36.37 -3.90
CA GLY A 442 52.24 37.77 -3.49
C GLY A 442 52.60 38.62 -4.71
N HIS A 443 51.64 39.39 -5.24
CA HIS A 443 51.80 40.80 -5.60
C HIS A 443 50.49 41.41 -6.17
N PRO A 444 50.39 42.75 -6.35
CA PRO A 444 49.47 43.55 -5.54
C PRO A 444 48.54 44.46 -6.39
N LEU A 445 47.85 45.32 -5.65
CA LEU A 445 47.14 46.53 -6.04
C LEU A 445 47.80 47.35 -7.18
N ALA A 446 46.96 47.92 -8.06
CA ALA A 446 46.98 49.35 -8.36
C ALA A 446 45.65 49.81 -9.02
N HIS A 447 45.23 51.00 -8.60
CA HIS A 447 44.12 51.87 -9.04
C HIS A 447 42.71 51.66 -8.48
#